data_AF-F7MBH4-F1
#
_entry.id   AF-F7MBH4-F1
#
_cell.length_a   1.000
_cell.length_b   1.000
_cell.length_c   1.000
_cell.angle_alpha   90.00
_cell.angle_beta   90.00
_cell.angle_gamma   90.00
#
_symmetry.space_group_name_H-M   'P 1'
#
loop_
_entity.id
_entity.type
_entity.pdbx_description
1 polymer ?
#
loop_
_entity_poly.entity_id
_entity_poly.type
_entity_poly.pdbx_seq_one_letter_code
_entity_poly.pdbx_strand_id
1 'polypeptide(L)'
;MNESDYSIEIKNDSIFSDLFYLGQADIPYRRGAELYFQAPLKKYTVDIDKKKNAHIKFSANTTIGNCNFYIKVYSNGSASIYITLQQGKSIIF
;
A
#
# COMPACT_ATOMS: atom_id res chain seq x y z
N MET A 1 1.25 7.75 24.14
CA MET A 1 0.61 7.37 22.87
C MET A 1 1.37 6.16 22.39
N ASN A 2 0.80 4.96 22.54
CA ASN A 2 1.44 3.75 22.03
C ASN A 2 1.44 3.87 20.51
N GLU A 3 2.60 3.70 19.87
CA GLU A 3 2.71 3.47 18.42
C GLU A 3 1.75 2.34 18.07
N SER A 4 0.54 2.67 17.62
CA SER A 4 -0.36 1.69 17.03
C SER A 4 0.03 1.65 15.57
N ASP A 5 0.83 0.64 15.29
CA ASP A 5 1.55 0.30 14.08
C ASP A 5 0.73 0.50 12.80
N TYR A 6 1.10 1.51 12.00
CA TYR A 6 0.60 1.61 10.64
C TYR A 6 1.01 0.35 9.88
N SER A 7 0.03 -0.45 9.45
CA SER A 7 0.29 -1.76 8.87
C SER A 7 -0.53 -2.00 7.60
N ILE A 8 -0.04 -2.96 6.83
CA ILE A 8 -0.75 -3.57 5.70
C ILE A 8 -0.68 -5.08 5.90
N GLU A 9 -1.83 -5.73 5.94
CA GLU A 9 -1.95 -7.18 6.05
C GLU A 9 -2.66 -7.75 4.82
N ILE A 10 -2.02 -8.71 4.15
CA ILE A 10 -2.67 -9.52 3.11
C ILE A 10 -3.10 -10.83 3.77
N LYS A 11 -4.41 -11.10 3.77
CA LYS A 11 -4.98 -12.32 4.33
C LYS A 11 -6.01 -12.89 3.37
N ASN A 12 -5.81 -14.16 3.02
CA ASN A 12 -6.59 -14.84 1.99
C ASN A 12 -6.55 -14.08 0.65
N ASP A 13 -7.68 -13.55 0.21
CA ASP A 13 -7.88 -12.78 -1.01
C ASP A 13 -8.08 -11.29 -0.74
N SER A 14 -7.86 -10.82 0.49
CA SER A 14 -8.19 -9.47 0.94
C SER A 14 -7.00 -8.75 1.55
N ILE A 15 -6.94 -7.43 1.31
CA ILE A 15 -5.97 -6.51 1.91
C ILE A 15 -6.66 -5.72 3.01
N PHE A 16 -5.98 -5.58 4.13
CA PHE A 16 -6.35 -4.77 5.28
C PHE A 16 -5.28 -3.70 5.45
N SER A 17 -5.68 -2.43 5.45
CA SER A 17 -4.77 -1.30 5.57
C SER A 17 -5.18 -0.45 6.75
N ASP A 18 -4.25 -0.27 7.68
CA ASP A 18 -4.35 0.62 8.84
C ASP A 18 -3.43 1.84 8.69
N LEU A 19 -2.99 2.14 7.45
CA LEU A 19 -2.09 3.24 7.19
C LEU A 19 -2.77 4.60 7.43
N PHE A 20 -2.13 5.45 8.23
CA PHE A 20 -2.54 6.83 8.41
C PHE A 20 -1.65 7.74 7.58
N TYR A 21 -2.24 8.42 6.59
CA TYR A 21 -1.53 9.39 5.77
C TYR A 21 -1.56 10.78 6.43
N LEU A 22 -0.45 11.15 7.10
CA LEU A 22 -0.19 12.51 7.58
C LEU A 22 0.54 13.27 6.46
N GLY A 23 -0.19 13.78 5.48
CA GLY A 23 0.40 14.32 4.25
C GLY A 23 1.48 15.39 4.44
N GLN A 24 2.52 15.33 3.61
CA GLN A 24 3.28 16.51 3.17
C GLN A 24 2.87 16.82 1.72
N ALA A 25 2.22 17.97 1.55
CA ALA A 25 1.98 18.77 0.33
C ALA A 25 1.36 18.11 -0.93
N ASP A 26 0.29 18.75 -1.44
CA ASP A 26 -0.28 18.67 -2.80
C ASP A 26 -1.32 17.59 -3.20
N ILE A 27 -1.96 16.92 -2.24
CA ILE A 27 -3.29 16.31 -2.51
C ILE A 27 -4.37 17.30 -2.05
N PRO A 28 -5.38 17.65 -2.88
CA PRO A 28 -6.50 18.47 -2.43
C PRO A 28 -7.23 17.74 -1.28
N TYR A 29 -6.91 18.21 -0.08
CA TYR A 29 -7.34 17.77 1.24
C TYR A 29 -8.80 17.31 1.28
N ARG A 30 -9.05 15.99 1.44
CA ARG A 30 -10.35 15.45 1.87
C ARG A 30 -10.20 14.77 3.23
N ARG A 31 -10.11 15.62 4.25
CA ARG A 31 -10.30 15.36 5.69
C ARG A 31 -10.79 13.94 6.07
N GLY A 32 -9.85 13.08 6.49
CA GLY A 32 -10.08 11.99 7.44
C GLY A 32 -9.91 10.55 6.89
N ALA A 33 -8.81 9.89 7.26
CA ALA A 33 -8.55 8.44 7.15
C ALA A 33 -8.19 7.85 5.76
N GLU A 34 -7.30 8.51 5.01
CA GLU A 34 -7.14 8.23 3.57
C GLU A 34 -6.44 6.92 3.16
N LEU A 35 -6.10 5.99 4.05
CA LEU A 35 -5.71 4.61 3.67
C LEU A 35 -6.22 3.55 4.66
N TYR A 36 -7.34 3.83 5.35
CA TYR A 36 -8.02 2.83 6.18
C TYR A 36 -9.08 2.09 5.34
N PHE A 37 -8.81 0.86 4.93
CA PHE A 37 -9.77 0.07 4.16
C PHE A 37 -9.49 -1.43 4.26
N GLN A 38 -10.54 -2.20 3.98
CA GLN A 38 -10.46 -3.59 3.61
C GLN A 38 -10.97 -3.74 2.17
N ALA A 39 -10.24 -4.46 1.32
CA ALA A 39 -10.65 -4.66 -0.06
C ALA A 39 -10.11 -5.99 -0.64
N PRO A 40 -10.82 -6.62 -1.60
CA PRO A 40 -10.29 -7.78 -2.32
C PRO A 40 -9.05 -7.42 -3.15
N LEU A 41 -8.01 -8.24 -3.09
CA LEU A 41 -6.83 -8.15 -3.95
C LEU A 41 -7.18 -8.55 -5.38
N LYS A 42 -6.52 -7.87 -6.32
CA LYS A 42 -6.55 -8.17 -7.73
C LYS A 42 -5.12 -8.20 -8.26
N LYS A 43 -4.88 -9.08 -9.25
CA LYS A 43 -3.61 -9.15 -10.00
C LYS A 43 -2.38 -9.29 -9.09
N TYR A 44 -2.49 -10.07 -8.01
CA TYR A 44 -1.38 -10.34 -7.11
C TYR A 44 -0.27 -11.10 -7.83
N THR A 45 0.95 -10.58 -7.75
CA THR A 45 2.15 -11.18 -8.33
C THR A 45 3.33 -11.01 -7.38
N VAL A 46 4.24 -11.97 -7.41
CA VAL A 46 5.51 -11.94 -6.67
C VAL A 46 6.62 -12.30 -7.63
N ASP A 47 7.67 -11.48 -7.64
CA ASP A 47 8.92 -11.75 -8.33
C ASP A 47 10.09 -11.69 -7.33
N ILE A 48 11.09 -12.54 -7.49
CA ILE A 48 12.28 -12.54 -6.63
C ILE A 48 13.48 -12.13 -7.48
N ASP A 49 14.11 -11.02 -7.12
CA ASP A 49 15.25 -10.50 -7.87
C ASP A 49 16.54 -11.33 -7.62
N LYS A 50 17.58 -11.07 -8.42
CA LYS A 50 18.91 -11.71 -8.27
C LYS A 50 19.55 -11.45 -6.90
N LYS A 51 19.13 -10.41 -6.19
CA LYS A 51 19.61 -10.03 -4.85
C LYS A 51 18.74 -10.65 -3.73
N LYS A 52 17.81 -11.55 -4.08
CA LYS A 52 16.85 -12.21 -3.19
C LYS A 52 15.88 -11.24 -2.50
N ASN A 53 15.58 -10.09 -3.12
CA ASN A 53 14.49 -9.24 -2.68
C ASN A 53 13.19 -9.71 -3.33
N ALA A 54 12.09 -9.72 -2.57
CA ALA A 54 10.76 -10.01 -3.10
C ALA A 54 10.07 -8.72 -3.55
N HIS A 55 9.48 -8.76 -4.73
CA HIS A 55 8.72 -7.69 -5.35
C HIS A 55 7.27 -8.13 -5.45
N ILE A 56 6.43 -7.64 -4.54
CA ILE A 56 5.01 -7.97 -4.46
C ILE A 56 4.22 -6.84 -5.12
N LYS A 57 3.36 -7.17 -6.08
CA LYS A 57 2.48 -6.21 -6.77
C LYS A 57 1.05 -6.70 -6.75
N PHE A 58 0.12 -5.81 -6.45
CA PHE A 58 -1.31 -6.07 -6.53
C PHE A 58 -2.10 -4.77 -6.65
N SER A 59 -3.39 -4.88 -6.92
CA SER A 59 -4.32 -3.75 -6.87
C SER A 59 -5.54 -4.06 -6.03
N ALA A 60 -6.19 -3.02 -5.53
CA ALA A 60 -7.42 -3.12 -4.77
C ALA A 60 -8.38 -2.01 -5.18
N ASN A 61 -9.65 -2.34 -5.36
CA ASN A 61 -10.70 -1.34 -5.49
C ASN A 61 -11.16 -0.97 -4.09
N THR A 62 -10.82 0.23 -3.64
CA THR A 62 -11.07 0.70 -2.28
C THR A 62 -12.10 1.83 -2.28
N THR A 63 -12.52 2.27 -1.09
CA THR A 63 -13.43 3.41 -0.91
C THR A 63 -12.86 4.74 -1.40
N ILE A 64 -11.52 4.86 -1.48
CA ILE A 64 -10.80 6.07 -1.93
C ILE A 64 -10.40 6.01 -3.41
N GLY A 65 -10.67 4.90 -4.09
CA GLY A 65 -10.32 4.67 -5.50
C GLY A 65 -9.62 3.34 -5.74
N ASN A 66 -9.15 3.14 -6.98
CA ASN A 66 -8.30 1.99 -7.28
C ASN A 66 -6.87 2.28 -6.80
N CYS A 67 -6.34 1.44 -5.94
CA CYS A 67 -4.98 1.53 -5.42
C CYS A 67 -4.13 0.44 -6.06
N ASN A 68 -2.94 0.77 -6.58
CA ASN A 68 -1.91 -0.22 -6.85
C ASN A 68 -0.83 -0.18 -5.79
N PHE A 69 -0.45 -1.36 -5.33
CA PHE A 69 0.58 -1.57 -4.34
C PHE A 69 1.79 -2.18 -5.02
N TYR A 70 2.96 -1.67 -4.63
CA TYR A 70 4.24 -2.27 -4.90
C TYR A 70 5.01 -2.33 -3.61
N ILE A 71 5.25 -3.55 -3.12
CA ILE A 71 5.99 -3.81 -1.88
C ILE A 71 7.30 -4.46 -2.27
N LYS A 72 8.41 -3.88 -1.83
CA LYS A 72 9.72 -4.50 -1.93
C LYS A 72 10.14 -4.98 -0.55
N VAL A 73 10.28 -6.30 -0.39
CA VAL A 73 10.81 -6.93 0.82
C VAL A 73 12.27 -7.27 0.58
N TYR A 74 13.15 -6.70 1.39
CA TYR A 74 14.58 -6.90 1.31
C TYR A 74 15.00 -8.16 2.04
N SER A 75 16.13 -8.74 1.67
CA SER A 75 16.67 -9.96 2.29
C SER A 75 16.98 -9.82 3.79
N ASN A 76 17.13 -8.59 4.29
CA ASN A 76 17.27 -8.28 5.72
C ASN A 76 15.94 -8.20 6.48
N GLY A 77 14.81 -8.48 5.82
CA GLY A 77 13.46 -8.41 6.40
C GLY A 77 12.83 -7.02 6.41
N SER A 78 13.57 -5.95 6.08
CA SER A 78 12.96 -4.62 5.90
C SER A 78 12.08 -4.57 4.65
N ALA A 79 11.13 -3.64 4.60
CA ALA A 79 10.25 -3.47 3.45
C ALA A 79 10.01 -2.00 3.12
N SER A 80 9.79 -1.74 1.83
CA SER A 80 9.30 -0.46 1.33
C SER A 80 7.97 -0.68 0.63
N ILE A 81 7.01 0.21 0.88
CA ILE A 81 5.65 0.12 0.35
C ILE A 81 5.39 1.37 -0.48
N TYR A 82 5.05 1.18 -1.74
CA TYR A 82 4.66 2.23 -2.67
C TYR A 82 3.20 2.03 -3.03
N ILE A 83 2.39 3.07 -2.82
CA ILE A 83 0.95 3.04 -3.08
C ILE A 83 0.64 4.14 -4.08
N THR A 84 -0.03 3.77 -5.17
CA THR A 84 -0.49 4.73 -6.17
C THR A 84 -2.00 4.66 -6.27
N LEU A 85 -2.64 5.81 -6.07
CA LEU A 85 -4.07 5.98 -6.36
C LEU A 85 -4.22 6.20 -7.87
N GLN A 86 -4.94 5.31 -8.55
CA GLN A 86 -5.38 5.54 -9.94
C GLN A 86 -6.53 6.56 -9.94
N GLN A 87 -6.19 7.81 -9.68
CA GLN A 87 -7.00 8.98 -9.99
C GLN A 87 -6.16 9.97 -10.79
N GLY A 88 -5.68 9.60 -11.97
CA GLY A 88 -4.96 10.52 -12.88
C GLY A 88 -3.71 11.26 -12.31
N LYS A 89 -3.28 10.97 -11.08
CA LYS A 89 -2.13 11.60 -10.40
C LYS A 89 -1.40 10.56 -9.56
N SER A 90 -0.17 10.25 -9.94
CA SER A 90 0.72 9.34 -9.23
C SER A 90 1.41 10.04 -8.06
N ILE A 91 1.56 9.35 -6.93
CA ILE A 91 2.38 9.78 -5.78
C ILE A 91 3.47 8.73 -5.58
N ILE A 92 4.71 9.18 -5.36
CA ILE A 92 5.89 8.34 -5.12
C ILE A 92 6.29 8.54 -3.65
N PHE A 93 6.49 7.44 -2.93
CA PHE A 93 6.96 7.41 -1.55
C PHE A 93 8.47 7.12 -1.49
#